data_AF-A0A510WHX9-F1
#
_entry.id   AF-A0A510WHX9-F1
#
_cell.length_a   1.000
_cell.length_b   1.000
_cell.length_c   1.000
_cell.angle_alpha   90.00
_cell.angle_beta   90.00
_cell.angle_gamma   90.00
#
_symmetry.space_group_name_H-M   'P 1'
#
loop_
_entity.id
_entity.type
_entity.pdbx_description
1 polymer ?
#
loop_
_entity_poly.entity_id
_entity_poly.type
_entity_poly.pdbx_seq_one_letter_code
_entity_poly.pdbx_strand_id
1 'polypeptide(L)'
;MNTSIYLKLWIANLFKKVKISENYKHLDLMQDEGFIEQLPDGTWGEVAGFPAMNYSDYYSITIKGKKALFTFQSTVITRIISVIALIISLLSYFKK
;
A
#
# COMPACT_ATOMS: atom_id res chain seq x y z
N MET A 1 -12.19 1.48 3.97
CA MET A 1 -10.73 1.49 3.87
C MET A 1 -10.34 0.35 2.94
N ASN A 2 -9.82 0.63 1.74
CA ASN A 2 -9.54 -0.41 0.75
C ASN A 2 -8.29 -1.21 1.13
N THR A 3 -8.48 -2.33 1.82
CA THR A 3 -7.43 -3.25 2.27
C THR A 3 -6.48 -3.69 1.16
N SER A 4 -6.97 -3.79 -0.09
CA SER A 4 -6.15 -4.14 -1.26
C SER A 4 -5.00 -3.15 -1.50
N ILE A 5 -5.23 -1.84 -1.32
CA ILE A 5 -4.19 -0.80 -1.48
C ILE A 5 -3.08 -1.02 -0.45
N TYR A 6 -3.48 -1.18 0.81
CA TYR A 6 -2.54 -1.34 1.92
C TYR A 6 -1.77 -2.66 1.84
N LEU A 7 -2.35 -3.71 1.27
CA LEU A 7 -1.62 -4.95 0.99
C LEU A 7 -0.51 -4.72 -0.05
N LYS A 8 -0.80 -3.98 -1.13
CA LYS A 8 0.21 -3.61 -2.13
C LYS A 8 1.31 -2.73 -1.53
N LEU A 9 0.94 -1.74 -0.72
CA LEU A 9 1.91 -0.91 0.02
C LEU A 9 2.76 -1.73 0.99
N TRP A 10 2.17 -2.70 1.68
CA TRP A 10 2.91 -3.58 2.58
C TRP A 10 3.92 -4.45 1.83
N ILE A 11 3.54 -5.04 0.70
CA ILE A 11 4.45 -5.78 -0.19
C ILE A 11 5.57 -4.84 -0.70
N ALA A 12 5.23 -3.65 -1.17
CA ALA A 12 6.20 -2.65 -1.64
C ALA A 12 7.18 -2.23 -0.53
N ASN A 13 6.71 -2.13 0.72
CA ASN A 13 7.55 -1.80 1.86
C ASN A 13 8.50 -2.94 2.25
N LEU A 14 8.07 -4.19 2.13
CA LEU A 14 8.91 -5.36 2.42
C LEU A 14 9.95 -5.64 1.32
N PHE A 15 9.50 -5.66 0.07
CA PHE A 15 10.33 -6.06 -1.07
C PHE A 15 10.98 -4.87 -1.80
N LYS A 16 10.81 -3.64 -1.29
CA LYS A 16 11.22 -2.35 -1.89
C LYS A 16 10.59 -2.02 -3.24
N LYS A 17 9.92 -2.99 -3.87
CA LYS A 17 9.17 -2.85 -5.12
C LYS A 17 7.97 -3.78 -5.12
N VAL A 18 6.93 -3.42 -5.88
CA VAL A 18 5.76 -4.26 -6.11
C VAL A 18 5.32 -4.13 -7.55
N LYS A 19 4.92 -5.25 -8.17
CA LYS A 19 4.28 -5.22 -9.49
C LYS A 19 2.79 -4.85 -9.32
N ILE A 20 2.36 -3.80 -10.00
CA ILE A 20 0.96 -3.36 -10.05
C ILE A 20 0.58 -3.28 -11.53
N SER A 21 -0.46 -4.03 -11.91
CA SER A 21 -0.99 -3.99 -13.28
C SER A 21 -1.64 -2.62 -13.52
N GLU A 22 -1.50 -2.09 -14.74
CA GLU A 22 -2.18 -0.88 -15.18
C GLU A 22 -3.71 -0.95 -15.00
N ASN A 23 -4.30 -2.14 -15.11
CA ASN A 23 -5.74 -2.35 -14.92
C ASN A 23 -6.15 -2.43 -13.43
N TYR A 24 -5.24 -2.18 -12.50
CA TYR A 24 -5.57 -2.21 -11.08
C TYR A 24 -6.43 -1.01 -10.70
N LYS A 25 -7.65 -1.29 -10.23
CA LYS A 25 -8.70 -0.30 -9.88
C LYS A 25 -8.25 0.89 -9.03
N HIS A 26 -7.19 0.76 -8.25
CA HIS A 26 -6.72 1.81 -7.35
C HIS A 26 -5.34 2.34 -7.71
N LEU A 27 -4.82 2.03 -8.89
CA LEU A 27 -3.50 2.49 -9.32
C LEU A 27 -3.46 4.02 -9.38
N ASP A 28 -4.40 4.64 -10.09
CA ASP A 28 -4.51 6.10 -10.23
C ASP A 28 -4.56 6.78 -8.86
N LEU A 29 -5.43 6.30 -7.97
CA LEU A 29 -5.54 6.80 -6.61
C LEU A 29 -4.22 6.70 -5.84
N MET A 30 -3.49 5.59 -5.97
CA MET A 30 -2.21 5.40 -5.29
C MET A 30 -1.11 6.34 -5.82
N GLN A 31 -1.18 6.69 -7.11
CA GLN A 31 -0.27 7.63 -7.75
C GLN A 31 -0.62 9.08 -7.38
N ASP A 32 -1.90 9.46 -7.44
CA ASP A 32 -2.40 10.80 -7.12
C ASP A 32 -2.13 11.19 -5.65
N GLU A 33 -2.34 10.26 -4.72
CA GLU A 33 -2.02 10.44 -3.30
C GLU A 33 -0.49 10.39 -3.04
N GLY A 34 0.30 10.05 -4.07
CA GLY A 34 1.74 9.91 -4.00
C GLY A 34 2.17 8.80 -3.05
N PHE A 35 1.41 7.72 -2.92
CA PHE A 35 1.76 6.57 -2.08
C PHE A 35 2.83 5.69 -2.72
N ILE A 36 2.87 5.68 -4.05
CA ILE A 36 3.81 4.92 -4.86
C ILE A 36 4.47 5.83 -5.90
N GLU A 37 5.63 5.41 -6.36
CA GLU A 37 6.34 6.01 -7.50
C GLU A 37 6.72 4.91 -8.49
N GLN A 38 6.61 5.18 -9.78
CA GLN A 38 6.91 4.20 -10.81
C GLN A 38 8.42 4.05 -10.98
N LEU A 39 8.89 2.81 -11.06
CA LEU A 39 10.30 2.51 -11.23
C LEU A 39 10.67 2.40 -12.71
N PRO A 40 11.79 3.01 -13.11
CA PRO A 40 12.28 2.87 -14.47
C PRO A 40 12.69 1.44 -14.76
N ASP A 41 12.49 1.01 -16.01
CA ASP A 41 12.79 -0.35 -16.44
C ASP A 41 14.26 -0.58 -16.84
N GLY A 42 15.04 0.51 -16.85
CA GLY A 42 16.46 0.52 -17.24
C GLY A 42 16.69 0.68 -18.74
N THR A 43 15.63 0.82 -19.53
CA THR A 43 15.69 1.10 -20.97
C THR A 43 15.37 2.57 -21.26
N TRP A 44 15.86 3.04 -22.41
CA TRP A 44 15.66 4.41 -22.88
C TRP A 44 14.92 4.35 -24.21
N GLY A 45 13.82 5.10 -24.28
CA GLY A 45 13.06 5.35 -25.50
C GLY A 45 13.33 6.75 -26.04
N GLU A 46 12.85 7.03 -27.24
CA GLU A 46 12.94 8.35 -27.85
C GLU A 46 11.54 8.98 -27.87
N VAL A 47 11.38 10.11 -27.18
CA VAL A 47 10.12 10.87 -27.14
C VAL A 47 10.40 12.25 -27.72
N ALA A 48 9.78 12.54 -28.87
CA ALA A 48 9.97 13.80 -29.60
C ALA A 48 11.46 14.16 -29.90
N GLY A 49 12.30 13.15 -30.17
CA GLY A 49 13.72 13.32 -30.49
C GLY A 49 14.64 13.49 -29.26
N PHE A 50 14.11 13.32 -28.05
CA PHE A 50 14.89 13.33 -26.82
C PHE A 50 14.88 11.95 -26.15
N PRO A 51 16.03 11.51 -25.57
CA PRO A 51 16.08 10.28 -24.82
C PRO A 51 15.25 10.41 -23.53
N ALA A 52 14.22 9.58 -23.41
CA ALA A 52 13.36 9.47 -22.24
C ALA A 52 13.50 8.08 -21.61
N MET A 53 13.46 8.01 -20.28
CA MET A 53 13.55 6.74 -19.57
C MET A 53 12.21 6.00 -19.66
N ASN A 54 12.24 4.73 -20.03
CA ASN A 54 11.03 3.90 -20.03
C ASN A 54 10.72 3.44 -18.60
N TYR A 55 9.43 3.23 -18.34
CA TYR A 55 8.93 2.85 -17.02
C TYR A 55 8.28 1.47 -17.07
N SER A 56 8.48 0.69 -16.01
CA SER A 56 7.91 -0.65 -15.86
C SER A 56 6.63 -0.65 -15.03
N ASP A 57 5.94 -1.79 -14.98
CA ASP A 57 4.84 -2.07 -14.03
C ASP A 57 5.29 -2.18 -12.55
N TYR A 58 6.56 -1.89 -12.26
CA TYR A 58 7.08 -1.93 -10.89
C TYR A 58 7.00 -0.56 -10.24
N TYR A 59 6.58 -0.58 -8.98
CA TYR A 59 6.42 0.63 -8.17
C TYR A 59 7.14 0.47 -6.84
N SER A 60 7.80 1.53 -6.37
CA SER A 60 8.32 1.64 -5.01
C SER A 60 7.34 2.42 -4.13
N ILE A 61 7.39 2.15 -2.82
CA ILE A 61 6.60 2.89 -1.84
C ILE A 61 7.32 4.19 -1.45
N THR A 62 6.60 5.30 -1.49
CA THR A 62 7.13 6.60 -1.08
C THR A 62 7.07 6.76 0.45
N ILE A 63 7.65 7.85 0.97
CA ILE A 63 7.51 8.22 2.38
C ILE A 63 6.03 8.45 2.76
N LYS A 64 5.22 9.06 1.87
CA LYS A 64 3.79 9.25 2.11
C LYS A 64 3.06 7.92 2.18
N GLY A 65 3.35 6.99 1.27
CA GLY A 65 2.80 5.64 1.28
C GLY A 65 3.14 4.88 2.56
N LYS A 66 4.37 5.00 3.06
CA LYS A 66 4.79 4.42 4.35
C LYS A 66 3.98 4.99 5.51
N LYS A 67 3.81 6.31 5.58
CA LYS A 67 2.98 6.96 6.62
C LYS A 67 1.54 6.44 6.58
N ALA A 68 0.93 6.40 5.39
CA ALA A 68 -0.42 5.87 5.22
C ALA A 68 -0.54 4.41 5.66
N LEU A 69 0.45 3.57 5.34
CA LEU A 69 0.51 2.18 5.78
C LEU A 69 0.61 2.06 7.31
N PHE A 70 1.46 2.85 7.96
CA PHE A 70 1.59 2.85 9.42
C PHE A 70 0.29 3.29 10.12
N THR A 71 -0.37 4.33 9.63
CA THR A 71 -1.67 4.78 10.16
C THR A 71 -2.74 3.70 10.01
N PHE A 72 -2.77 3.02 8.86
CA PHE A 72 -3.67 1.89 8.63
C PHE A 72 -3.40 0.75 9.62
N GLN A 73 -2.14 0.34 9.78
CA GLN A 73 -1.75 -0.71 10.72
C GLN A 73 -2.12 -0.37 12.16
N SER A 74 -1.85 0.86 12.61
CA SER A 74 -2.22 1.33 13.94
C SER A 74 -3.74 1.25 14.17
N THR A 75 -4.52 1.68 13.18
CA THR A 75 -5.99 1.61 13.25
C THR A 75 -6.51 0.17 13.28
N VAL A 76 -5.90 -0.73 12.53
CA VAL A 76 -6.28 -2.16 12.52
C VAL A 76 -5.92 -2.83 13.85
N ILE A 77 -4.71 -2.60 14.36
CA ILE A 77 -4.25 -3.18 15.64
C ILE A 77 -5.14 -2.72 16.79
N THR A 78 -5.44 -1.42 16.88
CA THR A 78 -6.31 -0.87 17.92
C THR A 78 -7.71 -1.49 17.87
N ARG A 79 -8.31 -1.63 16.68
CA ARG A 79 -9.60 -2.30 16.52
C ARG A 79 -9.55 -3.77 16.96
N ILE A 80 -8.50 -4.51 16.62
CA ILE A 80 -8.34 -5.91 17.04
C ILE A 80 -8.27 -6.00 18.56
N ILE A 81 -7.48 -5.14 19.21
CA ILE A 81 -7.38 -5.09 20.68
C ILE A 81 -8.75 -4.81 21.30
N SER A 82 -9.51 -3.84 20.77
CA SER A 82 -10.86 -3.54 21.25
C SER A 82 -11.81 -4.73 21.11
N VAL A 83 -11.78 -5.45 19.98
CA VAL A 83 -12.62 -6.63 19.76
C VAL A 83 -12.24 -7.76 20.74
N ILE A 84 -10.94 -8.00 20.95
CA ILE A 84 -10.48 -8.99 21.92
C ILE A 84 -10.94 -8.63 23.34
N ALA A 85 -10.79 -7.37 23.74
CA ALA A 85 -11.25 -6.90 25.05
C ALA A 85 -12.75 -7.11 25.23
N LEU A 86 -13.53 -6.86 24.18
CA LEU A 86 -14.98 -7.06 24.19
C LEU A 86 -15.36 -8.55 24.31
N ILE A 87 -14.66 -9.44 23.60
CA ILE A 87 -14.84 -10.89 23.71
C ILE A 87 -14.52 -11.37 25.13
N ILE A 88 -13.41 -10.92 25.72
CA ILE A 88 -13.02 -11.28 27.09
C ILE A 88 -14.08 -10.80 28.09
N SER A 89 -14.58 -9.58 27.93
CA SER A 89 -15.63 -9.02 28.78
C SER A 89 -16.93 -9.83 28.69
N LEU A 90 -17.37 -10.20 27.49
CA LEU A 90 -18.55 -11.06 27.29
C LEU A 90 -18.35 -12.45 27.91
N LEU A 91 -17.22 -13.11 27.66
CA LEU A 91 -16.91 -14.42 28.24
C LEU A 91 -16.88 -14.38 29.78
N SER A 92 -16.35 -13.30 30.36
CA SER A 92 -16.35 -13.09 31.81
C SER A 92 -17.76 -12.89 32.37
N TYR A 93 -18.65 -12.22 31.63
CA TYR A 93 -20.04 -12.01 32.03
C TYR A 93 -20.83 -13.33 32.00
N PHE A 94 -20.68 -14.13 30.94
CA PHE A 94 -21.39 -15.42 30.81
C PHE A 94 -20.86 -16.53 31.71
N LYS A 95 -19.65 -16.40 32.26
CA LYS A 95 -19.09 -17.33 33.26
C LYS A 95 -19.63 -17.09 34.68
N LYS A 96 -20.45 -16.06 34.88
CA LYS A 96 -21.08 -15.70 36.14
C LYS A 96 -22.51 -16.23 36.17
#